data_AF-A0A9D2VZX6-F1
#
_entry.id   AF-A0A9D2VZX6-F1
#
_cell.length_a   1.000
_cell.length_b   1.000
_cell.length_c   1.000
_cell.angle_alpha   90.00
_cell.angle_beta   90.00
_cell.angle_gamma   90.00
#
_symmetry.space_group_name_H-M   'P 1'
#
loop_
_entity.id
_entity.type
_entity.pdbx_description
1 polymer ?
#
loop_
_entity_poly.entity_id
_entity_poly.type
_entity_poly.pdbx_seq_one_letter_code
_entity_poly.pdbx_strand_id
1 'polypeptide(L)'
;MKILGLLLRNFGKFQNQKLRFESGINIIYGENESGKSTIHTFIKGMLFGIGRGRGRASVYDTYSIYEPWENPGYYSGILRFESGGKTFRIDRNFDKQNKKAELVCEDDGENLSIENGDLELLLGGMDLSGYDNTISVGQLKTRPDQSLAAALKEYATSCCASGNGDLRPEQAIQRLEEQKKTIDKEIREALYERQRQRETVEQEASFVWREIHRLEEEEEQIRERIRQAERTRREQGEHKRLVDEIRPAKWRIHPLEIVIFLIAIVAAIFLFQRPLNYFVVIVVFLACTVYVWNRMKVGKDKNQVSPEEIMEEILPEEERASVEKLGWELERTVREQKDKQIQYENLQEQLAEMDVVGEKDQALEKKRQAVQMAIDKMNELSEELKLRLEKQLNEEAARIVCQITNQAYQRIRVEDNLHMFLVKEGKRIAMEQVSQGTAEQIWFALRMAAAGILQEEEMPVILDDAFGNYDDERLKSTLGWLDEHKKQVFIFTCQKREMKLLDEMGISYHLTEI
;
A
#
# COMPACT_ATOMS: atom_id res chain seq x y z
N MET A 1 -10.80 43.34 -4.66
CA MET A 1 -12.07 43.57 -5.34
C MET A 1 -12.76 44.81 -4.78
N LYS A 2 -13.45 45.58 -5.63
CA LYS A 2 -14.29 46.72 -5.23
C LYS A 2 -15.59 46.73 -6.04
N ILE A 3 -16.75 46.75 -5.40
CA ILE A 3 -18.04 46.86 -6.09
C ILE A 3 -18.28 48.32 -6.49
N LEU A 4 -18.54 48.57 -7.77
CA LEU A 4 -18.76 49.90 -8.32
C LEU A 4 -20.24 50.27 -8.38
N GLY A 5 -21.12 49.28 -8.55
CA GLY A 5 -22.55 49.52 -8.56
C GLY A 5 -23.39 48.29 -8.91
N LEU A 6 -24.69 48.45 -8.68
CA LEU A 6 -25.71 47.41 -8.85
C LEU A 6 -26.84 47.95 -9.73
N LEU A 7 -27.41 47.08 -10.56
CA LEU A 7 -28.68 47.30 -11.23
C LEU A 7 -29.59 46.12 -10.92
N LEU A 8 -30.52 46.32 -9.99
CA LEU A 8 -31.56 45.35 -9.68
C LEU A 8 -32.69 45.56 -10.70
N ARG A 9 -32.63 44.85 -11.84
CA ARG A 9 -33.68 44.96 -12.87
C ARG A 9 -35.01 44.49 -12.30
N ASN A 10 -35.01 43.34 -11.64
CA ASN A 10 -36.15 42.86 -10.88
C ASN A 10 -35.69 41.79 -9.87
N PHE A 11 -35.74 42.11 -8.57
CA PHE A 11 -35.26 41.24 -7.49
C PHE A 11 -35.96 41.58 -6.17
N GLY A 12 -36.69 40.62 -5.60
CA GLY A 12 -37.57 40.84 -4.44
C GLY A 12 -38.56 41.98 -4.70
N LYS A 13 -38.46 43.05 -3.92
CA LYS A 13 -39.33 44.23 -4.06
C LYS A 13 -38.78 45.32 -5.00
N PHE A 14 -37.53 45.22 -5.46
CA PHE A 14 -36.90 46.26 -6.28
C PHE A 14 -37.08 46.00 -7.77
N GLN A 15 -37.42 47.05 -8.50
CA GLN A 15 -37.51 47.08 -9.96
C GLN A 15 -36.71 48.24 -10.53
N ASN A 16 -35.82 47.95 -11.48
CA ASN A 16 -34.92 48.90 -12.13
C ASN A 16 -34.15 49.82 -11.15
N GLN A 17 -33.84 49.33 -9.95
CA GLN A 17 -33.10 50.10 -8.96
C GLN A 17 -31.61 50.11 -9.30
N LYS A 18 -31.04 51.31 -9.44
CA LYS A 18 -29.61 51.50 -9.71
C LYS A 18 -28.91 52.09 -8.50
N LEU A 19 -27.89 51.41 -8.00
CA LEU A 19 -27.07 51.85 -6.87
C LEU A 19 -25.62 52.02 -7.36
N ARG A 20 -24.95 53.06 -6.87
CA ARG A 20 -23.52 53.32 -7.14
C ARG A 20 -22.79 53.40 -5.80
N PHE A 21 -21.54 52.97 -5.81
CA PHE A 21 -20.74 52.87 -4.60
C PHE A 21 -19.34 53.42 -4.81
N GLU A 22 -18.74 53.85 -3.71
CA GLU A 22 -17.43 54.47 -3.68
C GLU A 22 -16.44 53.63 -2.86
N SER A 23 -15.16 54.03 -2.85
CA SER A 23 -14.19 53.47 -1.89
C SER A 23 -14.54 53.91 -0.47
N GLY A 24 -14.00 53.19 0.53
CA GLY A 24 -14.26 53.49 1.94
C GLY A 24 -15.66 53.05 2.37
N ILE A 25 -16.26 53.82 3.28
CA ILE A 25 -17.52 53.46 3.92
C ILE A 25 -18.71 53.88 3.04
N ASN A 26 -19.57 52.91 2.73
CA ASN A 26 -20.84 53.09 2.04
C ASN A 26 -21.98 52.74 3.01
N ILE A 27 -22.80 53.73 3.36
CA ILE A 27 -23.94 53.55 4.25
C ILE A 27 -25.20 53.39 3.41
N ILE A 28 -25.88 52.27 3.58
CA ILE A 28 -27.19 52.00 3.00
C ILE A 28 -28.22 52.16 4.10
N TYR A 29 -28.86 53.31 4.12
CA TYR A 29 -29.83 53.70 5.13
C TYR A 29 -31.26 53.46 4.64
N GLY A 30 -32.10 52.91 5.51
CA GLY A 30 -33.54 52.88 5.29
C GLY A 30 -34.29 52.28 6.47
N GLU A 31 -35.59 52.52 6.58
CA GLU A 31 -36.42 51.99 7.66
C GLU A 31 -36.46 50.44 7.64
N ASN A 32 -37.00 49.82 8.69
CA ASN A 32 -37.25 48.38 8.65
C ASN A 32 -38.15 48.06 7.45
N GLU A 33 -37.92 46.92 6.80
CA GLU A 33 -38.64 46.50 5.59
C GLU A 33 -38.33 47.37 4.34
N SER A 34 -37.40 48.32 4.41
CA SER A 34 -36.95 49.12 3.25
C SER A 34 -36.17 48.32 2.20
N GLY A 35 -35.84 47.05 2.45
CA GLY A 35 -35.17 46.17 1.47
C GLY A 35 -33.65 46.11 1.60
N LYS A 36 -33.08 46.58 2.71
CA LYS A 36 -31.65 46.42 3.02
C LYS A 36 -31.15 44.99 2.81
N SER A 37 -31.82 44.03 3.47
CA SER A 37 -31.47 42.60 3.33
C SER A 37 -31.74 42.04 1.93
N THR A 38 -32.62 42.66 1.13
CA THR A 38 -32.81 42.33 -0.30
C THR A 38 -31.59 42.72 -1.11
N ILE A 39 -31.00 43.90 -0.89
CA ILE A 39 -29.78 44.34 -1.57
C ILE A 39 -28.57 43.50 -1.12
N HIS A 40 -28.46 43.22 0.19
CA HIS A 40 -27.45 42.31 0.73
C HIS A 40 -27.50 40.94 0.05
N THR A 41 -28.70 40.36 -0.02
CA THR A 41 -28.91 39.07 -0.70
C THR A 41 -28.67 39.15 -2.20
N PHE A 42 -28.99 40.28 -2.84
CA PHE A 42 -28.71 40.51 -4.25
C PHE A 42 -27.20 40.45 -4.54
N ILE A 43 -26.37 41.15 -3.75
CA ILE A 43 -24.90 41.11 -3.90
C ILE A 43 -24.41 39.66 -3.80
N LYS A 44 -24.84 38.95 -2.75
CA LYS A 44 -24.52 37.54 -2.54
C LYS A 44 -24.93 36.66 -3.73
N GLY A 45 -26.15 36.86 -4.24
CA GLY A 45 -26.66 36.13 -5.40
C GLY A 45 -25.93 36.44 -6.70
N MET A 46 -25.43 37.66 -6.88
CA MET A 46 -24.65 38.04 -8.05
C MET A 46 -23.25 37.42 -8.05
N LEU A 47 -22.61 37.29 -6.88
CA LEU A 47 -21.28 36.70 -6.76
C LEU A 47 -21.33 35.16 -6.84
N PHE A 48 -22.19 34.52 -6.06
CA PHE A 48 -22.17 33.05 -5.91
C PHE A 48 -23.32 32.33 -6.62
N GLY A 49 -24.29 33.07 -7.14
CA GLY A 49 -25.53 32.52 -7.70
C GLY A 49 -26.57 32.19 -6.64
N ILE A 50 -27.80 31.99 -7.09
CA ILE A 50 -28.91 31.52 -6.25
C ILE A 50 -29.48 30.25 -6.90
N GLY A 51 -29.63 29.20 -6.10
CA GLY A 51 -30.27 27.95 -6.50
C GLY A 51 -31.60 27.76 -5.77
N ARG A 52 -32.59 27.14 -6.44
CA ARG A 52 -33.81 26.67 -5.80
C ARG A 52 -33.59 25.25 -5.30
N GLY A 53 -33.79 25.00 -4.01
CA GLY A 53 -33.75 23.65 -3.45
C GLY A 53 -34.91 22.79 -3.93
N ARG A 54 -34.83 21.48 -3.65
CA ARG A 54 -35.85 20.50 -4.03
C ARG A 54 -36.73 20.14 -2.82
N GLY A 55 -38.03 19.97 -3.04
CA GLY A 55 -38.98 19.47 -2.02
C GLY A 55 -39.71 20.56 -1.23
N ARG A 56 -40.37 20.19 -0.12
CA ARG A 56 -41.22 21.09 0.70
C ARG A 56 -40.44 22.21 1.40
N ALA A 57 -39.14 22.04 1.63
CA ALA A 57 -38.26 23.08 2.16
C ALA A 57 -38.02 24.23 1.15
N SER A 58 -38.25 24.01 -0.15
CA SER A 58 -37.98 25.00 -1.20
C SER A 58 -38.81 26.27 -1.14
N VAL A 59 -39.90 26.27 -0.36
CA VAL A 59 -40.75 27.43 -0.13
C VAL A 59 -40.04 28.50 0.70
N TYR A 60 -39.10 28.10 1.57
CA TYR A 60 -38.34 29.00 2.44
C TYR A 60 -36.90 29.22 1.94
N ASP A 61 -36.57 28.74 0.74
CA ASP A 61 -35.24 28.95 0.17
C ASP A 61 -35.08 30.40 -0.29
N THR A 62 -33.83 30.88 -0.27
CA THR A 62 -33.46 32.24 -0.69
C THR A 62 -34.01 32.61 -2.07
N TYR A 63 -34.06 31.65 -3.00
CA TYR A 63 -34.68 31.86 -4.31
C TYR A 63 -36.15 32.30 -4.20
N SER A 64 -36.95 31.54 -3.45
CA SER A 64 -38.40 31.72 -3.38
C SER A 64 -38.78 32.96 -2.56
N ILE A 65 -37.96 33.32 -1.58
CA ILE A 65 -38.17 34.53 -0.74
C ILE A 65 -37.99 35.82 -1.55
N TYR A 66 -37.01 35.83 -2.47
CA TYR A 66 -36.67 37.01 -3.26
C TYR A 66 -37.14 36.93 -4.72
N GLU A 67 -38.01 35.97 -5.03
CA GLU A 67 -38.71 35.95 -6.31
C GLU A 67 -39.50 37.26 -6.46
N PRO A 68 -39.38 37.96 -7.59
CA PRO A 68 -40.04 39.24 -7.76
C PRO A 68 -41.54 39.17 -7.56
N TRP A 69 -42.08 40.10 -6.77
CA TRP A 69 -43.51 40.14 -6.47
C TRP A 69 -44.34 40.49 -7.70
N GLU A 70 -43.77 41.31 -8.58
CA GLU A 70 -44.33 41.68 -9.87
C GLU A 70 -43.42 41.13 -10.98
N ASN A 71 -44.04 40.54 -12.01
CA ASN A 71 -43.35 39.92 -13.15
C ASN A 71 -42.32 38.83 -12.77
N PRO A 72 -42.75 37.67 -12.25
CA PRO A 72 -41.85 36.57 -11.84
C PRO A 72 -40.92 36.05 -12.94
N GLY A 73 -41.30 36.22 -14.21
CA GLY A 73 -40.50 35.80 -15.37
C GLY A 73 -39.30 36.70 -15.69
N TYR A 74 -39.15 37.83 -15.01
CA TYR A 74 -37.97 38.68 -15.07
C TYR A 74 -37.33 38.65 -13.68
N TYR A 75 -36.37 37.77 -13.43
CA TYR A 75 -35.63 37.73 -12.16
C TYR A 75 -34.16 37.93 -12.46
N SER A 76 -33.70 39.19 -12.55
CA SER A 76 -32.37 39.49 -13.09
C SER A 76 -31.74 40.76 -12.53
N GLY A 77 -30.43 40.88 -12.72
CA GLY A 77 -29.72 42.11 -12.40
C GLY A 77 -28.26 42.08 -12.85
N ILE A 78 -27.59 43.22 -12.63
CA ILE A 78 -26.21 43.44 -13.02
C ILE A 78 -25.41 43.90 -11.79
N LEU A 79 -24.19 43.38 -11.66
CA LEU A 79 -23.19 43.82 -10.69
C LEU A 79 -21.93 44.23 -11.46
N ARG A 80 -21.46 45.46 -11.22
CA ARG A 80 -20.17 45.95 -11.74
C ARG A 80 -19.17 46.03 -10.60
N PHE A 81 -17.98 45.50 -10.82
CA PHE A 81 -16.90 45.50 -9.83
C PHE A 81 -15.54 45.63 -10.50
N GLU A 82 -14.55 46.01 -9.71
CA GLU A 82 -13.15 46.09 -10.09
C GLU A 82 -12.38 44.99 -9.35
N SER A 83 -11.51 44.26 -10.07
CA SER A 83 -10.59 43.26 -9.51
C SER A 83 -9.32 43.27 -10.34
N GLY A 84 -8.15 43.17 -9.69
CA GLY A 84 -6.85 43.18 -10.39
C GLY A 84 -6.59 44.42 -11.27
N GLY A 85 -7.23 45.56 -10.98
CA GLY A 85 -7.13 46.80 -11.76
C GLY A 85 -7.95 46.82 -13.06
N LYS A 86 -8.75 45.78 -13.32
CA LYS A 86 -9.71 45.73 -14.43
C LYS A 86 -11.15 45.82 -13.93
N THR A 87 -12.03 46.30 -14.79
CA THR A 87 -13.47 46.41 -14.54
C THR A 87 -14.22 45.24 -15.14
N PHE A 88 -15.08 44.63 -14.35
CA PHE A 88 -15.90 43.49 -14.72
C PHE A 88 -17.38 43.78 -14.50
N ARG A 89 -18.21 43.16 -15.35
CA ARG A 89 -19.66 43.19 -15.28
C ARG A 89 -20.21 41.77 -15.28
N ILE A 90 -20.98 41.44 -14.25
CA ILE A 90 -21.77 40.20 -14.20
C ILE A 90 -23.23 40.56 -14.47
N ASP A 91 -23.82 39.96 -15.51
CA ASP A 91 -25.26 39.97 -15.77
C ASP A 91 -25.82 38.58 -15.43
N ARG A 92 -26.71 38.49 -14.44
CA ARG A 92 -27.38 37.24 -14.07
C ARG A 92 -28.88 37.34 -14.31
N ASN A 93 -29.40 36.31 -14.97
CA ASN A 93 -30.80 35.93 -14.92
C ASN A 93 -30.95 34.71 -14.02
N PHE A 94 -31.67 34.90 -12.92
CA PHE A 94 -32.01 33.88 -11.95
C PHE A 94 -33.26 33.09 -12.35
N ASP A 95 -34.06 33.57 -13.32
CA ASP A 95 -35.29 32.90 -13.75
C ASP A 95 -35.05 31.41 -14.05
N LYS A 96 -35.97 30.56 -13.59
CA LYS A 96 -35.83 29.10 -13.68
C LYS A 96 -35.78 28.60 -15.11
N GLN A 97 -36.53 29.22 -16.03
CA GLN A 97 -36.61 28.78 -17.42
C GLN A 97 -35.45 29.34 -18.25
N ASN A 98 -34.97 30.53 -17.90
CA ASN A 98 -33.93 31.26 -18.64
C ASN A 98 -32.71 31.60 -17.79
N LYS A 99 -32.25 30.65 -16.96
CA LYS A 99 -31.09 30.87 -16.08
C LYS A 99 -29.86 31.14 -16.95
N LYS A 100 -29.25 32.30 -16.75
CA LYS A 100 -28.09 32.75 -17.52
C LYS A 100 -27.17 33.57 -16.63
N ALA A 101 -25.87 33.44 -16.82
CA ALA A 101 -24.89 34.30 -16.17
C ALA A 101 -23.81 34.63 -17.20
N GLU A 102 -23.58 35.92 -17.44
CA GLU A 102 -22.53 36.41 -18.33
C GLU A 102 -21.57 37.26 -17.52
N LEU A 103 -20.28 36.93 -17.57
CA LEU A 103 -19.20 37.71 -16.99
C LEU A 103 -18.40 38.32 -18.14
N VAL A 104 -18.28 39.65 -18.13
CA VAL A 104 -17.60 40.40 -19.19
C VAL A 104 -16.58 41.32 -18.54
N CYS A 105 -15.35 41.32 -19.03
CA CYS A 105 -14.40 42.38 -18.73
C CYS A 105 -14.69 43.58 -19.63
N GLU A 106 -14.95 44.74 -19.03
CA GLU A 106 -15.35 45.94 -19.77
C GLU A 106 -14.16 46.68 -20.39
N ASP A 107 -12.93 46.39 -19.96
CA ASP A 107 -11.74 47.06 -20.46
C ASP A 107 -11.22 46.45 -21.78
N ASP A 108 -11.33 45.13 -21.95
CA ASP A 108 -10.90 44.40 -23.15
C ASP A 108 -12.06 43.78 -23.95
N GLY A 109 -13.27 43.73 -23.37
CA GLY A 109 -14.46 43.17 -23.99
C GLY A 109 -14.51 41.63 -23.97
N GLU A 110 -13.63 40.98 -23.22
CA GLU A 110 -13.56 39.52 -23.13
C GLU A 110 -14.74 38.96 -22.32
N ASN A 111 -15.35 37.89 -22.85
CA ASN A 111 -16.36 37.11 -22.14
C ASN A 111 -15.68 35.96 -21.39
N LEU A 112 -15.77 35.99 -20.07
CA LEU A 112 -15.20 34.98 -19.20
C LEU A 112 -16.23 33.88 -18.89
N SER A 113 -15.74 32.64 -18.79
CA SER A 113 -16.56 31.47 -18.50
C SER A 113 -16.71 31.27 -17.00
N ILE A 114 -17.91 31.56 -16.50
CA ILE A 114 -18.27 31.26 -15.11
C ILE A 114 -18.27 29.75 -14.86
N GLU A 115 -18.58 28.92 -15.86
CA GLU A 115 -18.58 27.46 -15.75
C GLU A 115 -17.17 26.88 -15.59
N ASN A 116 -16.15 27.56 -16.11
CA ASN A 116 -14.75 27.15 -15.98
C ASN A 116 -14.08 27.70 -14.70
N GLY A 117 -14.82 28.41 -13.84
CA GLY A 117 -14.29 28.94 -12.57
C GLY A 117 -13.64 30.31 -12.67
N ASP A 118 -13.74 31.03 -13.80
CA ASP A 118 -13.10 32.34 -13.97
C ASP A 118 -13.56 33.37 -12.91
N LEU A 119 -14.84 33.29 -12.51
CA LEU A 119 -15.36 34.13 -11.43
C LEU A 119 -14.76 33.77 -10.07
N GLU A 120 -14.56 32.48 -9.77
CA GLU A 120 -13.96 32.04 -8.50
C GLU A 120 -12.51 32.53 -8.37
N LEU A 121 -11.78 32.57 -9.49
CA LEU A 121 -10.45 33.17 -9.57
C LEU A 121 -10.48 34.68 -9.29
N LEU A 122 -11.43 35.42 -9.86
CA LEU A 122 -11.61 36.86 -9.60
C LEU A 122 -12.05 37.16 -8.16
N LEU A 123 -12.63 36.19 -7.47
CA LEU A 123 -12.99 36.28 -6.05
C LEU A 123 -11.85 35.80 -5.14
N GLY A 124 -10.66 35.50 -5.69
CA GLY A 124 -9.51 35.05 -4.93
C GLY A 124 -9.71 33.70 -4.24
N GLY A 125 -10.44 32.79 -4.87
CA GLY A 125 -10.75 31.46 -4.32
C GLY A 125 -11.82 31.47 -3.22
N MET A 126 -12.54 32.58 -3.06
CA MET A 126 -13.62 32.70 -2.08
C MET A 126 -14.85 31.90 -2.49
N ASP A 127 -15.31 31.03 -1.59
CA ASP A 127 -16.59 30.35 -1.70
C ASP A 127 -17.69 31.05 -0.90
N LEU A 128 -18.93 30.57 -1.07
CA LEU A 128 -20.10 31.11 -0.36
C LEU A 128 -19.97 31.00 1.16
N SER A 129 -19.40 29.89 1.65
CA SER A 129 -19.25 29.64 3.08
C SER A 129 -18.21 30.59 3.69
N GLY A 130 -17.06 30.72 3.05
CA GLY A 130 -16.01 31.67 3.42
C GLY A 130 -16.54 33.10 3.43
N TYR A 131 -17.34 33.50 2.44
CA TYR A 131 -17.96 34.82 2.38
C TYR A 131 -18.89 35.11 3.56
N ASP A 132 -19.82 34.21 3.89
CA ASP A 132 -20.77 34.37 5.01
C ASP A 132 -20.09 34.36 6.39
N ASN A 133 -19.00 33.62 6.50
CA ASN A 133 -18.30 33.44 7.78
C ASN A 133 -17.18 34.44 8.03
N THR A 134 -16.80 35.24 7.04
CA THR A 134 -15.73 36.24 7.17
C THR A 134 -16.23 37.65 6.90
N ILE A 135 -16.56 37.97 5.65
CA ILE A 135 -16.76 39.35 5.18
C ILE A 135 -18.22 39.81 5.36
N SER A 136 -19.18 38.91 5.20
CA SER A 136 -20.61 39.23 5.23
C SER A 136 -21.22 38.90 6.60
N VAL A 137 -21.41 39.91 7.42
CA VAL A 137 -22.06 39.79 8.73
C VAL A 137 -23.54 40.12 8.60
N GLY A 138 -24.39 39.09 8.63
CA GLY A 138 -25.85 39.25 8.59
C GLY A 138 -26.49 39.50 9.95
N GLN A 139 -27.75 39.97 9.95
CA GLN A 139 -28.54 40.18 11.16
C GLN A 139 -28.60 38.91 12.03
N LEU A 140 -28.32 39.05 13.33
CA LEU A 140 -28.27 37.96 14.33
C LEU A 140 -27.23 36.85 14.05
N LYS A 141 -26.37 37.00 13.04
CA LYS A 141 -25.32 36.04 12.67
C LYS A 141 -23.91 36.58 12.95
N THR A 142 -23.70 37.20 14.12
CA THR A 142 -22.38 37.75 14.50
C THR A 142 -21.38 36.64 14.84
N ARG A 143 -21.81 35.61 15.57
CA ARG A 143 -21.00 34.40 15.83
C ARG A 143 -20.80 33.60 14.53
N PRO A 144 -19.55 33.38 14.06
CA PRO A 144 -19.28 32.45 12.98
C PRO A 144 -19.72 31.04 13.36
N ASP A 145 -20.15 30.26 12.39
CA ASP A 145 -20.52 28.87 12.62
C ASP A 145 -19.28 27.96 12.64
N GLN A 146 -19.49 26.65 12.84
CA GLN A 146 -18.41 25.66 12.76
C GLN A 146 -17.78 25.57 11.36
N SER A 147 -18.43 26.10 10.33
CA SER A 147 -17.90 26.09 8.97
C SER A 147 -16.77 27.09 8.76
N LEU A 148 -16.65 28.15 9.58
CA LEU A 148 -15.42 28.97 9.61
C LEU A 148 -14.21 28.15 10.10
N ALA A 149 -14.41 27.32 11.14
CA ALA A 149 -13.35 26.46 11.65
C ALA A 149 -12.93 25.42 10.60
N ALA A 150 -13.90 24.90 9.84
CA ALA A 150 -13.64 24.01 8.72
C ALA A 150 -12.90 24.73 7.58
N ALA A 151 -13.31 25.94 7.20
CA ALA A 151 -12.67 26.72 6.15
C ALA A 151 -11.22 27.10 6.50
N LEU A 152 -10.93 27.44 7.76
CA LEU A 152 -9.56 27.68 8.23
C LEU A 152 -8.72 26.39 8.18
N LYS A 153 -9.29 25.24 8.53
CA LYS A 153 -8.61 23.94 8.41
C LYS A 153 -8.36 23.59 6.94
N GLU A 154 -9.36 23.78 6.08
CA GLU A 154 -9.24 23.53 4.63
C GLU A 154 -8.24 24.48 3.98
N TYR A 155 -8.16 25.74 4.42
CA TYR A 155 -7.13 26.65 3.94
C TYR A 155 -5.74 26.26 4.44
N ALA A 156 -5.60 25.83 5.70
CA ALA A 156 -4.33 25.31 6.22
C ALA A 156 -3.80 24.17 5.36
N THR A 157 -4.70 23.31 4.88
CA THR A 157 -4.34 22.19 4.03
C THR A 157 -4.20 22.60 2.56
N SER A 158 -5.04 23.49 2.02
CA SER A 158 -4.92 23.99 0.64
C SER A 158 -3.66 24.83 0.40
N CYS A 159 -3.25 25.66 1.37
CA CYS A 159 -2.06 26.52 1.28
C CYS A 159 -0.74 25.73 1.17
N CYS A 160 -0.77 24.41 1.43
CA CYS A 160 0.31 23.49 1.06
C CYS A 160 0.65 23.53 -0.44
N ALA A 161 -0.26 24.01 -1.29
CA ALA A 161 -0.12 24.09 -2.75
C ALA A 161 0.22 25.50 -3.26
N SER A 162 1.18 26.19 -2.65
CA SER A 162 1.72 27.42 -3.27
C SER A 162 2.51 27.07 -4.55
N GLY A 163 1.85 27.23 -5.70
CA GLY A 163 2.49 27.24 -7.04
C GLY A 163 1.66 26.62 -8.16
N ASN A 164 0.79 25.66 -7.87
CA ASN A 164 -0.18 25.06 -8.81
C ASN A 164 -1.30 24.42 -7.97
N GLY A 165 -2.48 25.06 -7.97
CA GLY A 165 -3.58 24.85 -7.03
C GLY A 165 -4.35 23.52 -7.09
N ASP A 166 -3.70 22.39 -7.38
CA ASP A 166 -4.36 21.09 -7.56
C ASP A 166 -4.03 20.04 -6.49
N LEU A 167 -3.19 20.34 -5.50
CA LEU A 167 -2.76 19.36 -4.50
C LEU A 167 -3.39 19.62 -3.13
N ARG A 168 -4.55 18.99 -2.90
CA ARG A 168 -5.17 18.87 -1.57
C ARG A 168 -4.41 17.81 -0.76
N PRO A 169 -3.71 18.14 0.35
CA PRO A 169 -2.88 17.21 1.11
C PRO A 169 -3.62 15.95 1.55
N GLU A 170 -4.87 16.08 1.97
CA GLU A 170 -5.68 14.94 2.41
C GLU A 170 -5.93 13.97 1.26
N GLN A 171 -6.23 14.50 0.07
CA GLN A 171 -6.40 13.66 -1.12
C GLN A 171 -5.07 13.05 -1.58
N ALA A 172 -3.97 13.79 -1.46
CA ALA A 172 -2.63 13.28 -1.77
C ALA A 172 -2.23 12.15 -0.81
N ILE A 173 -2.45 12.34 0.49
CA ILE A 173 -2.23 11.32 1.53
C ILE A 173 -3.12 10.11 1.25
N GLN A 174 -4.40 10.30 0.94
CA GLN A 174 -5.31 9.20 0.61
C GLN A 174 -4.82 8.40 -0.61
N ARG A 175 -4.38 9.08 -1.68
CA ARG A 175 -3.79 8.41 -2.86
C ARG A 175 -2.53 7.63 -2.50
N LEU A 176 -1.66 8.18 -1.64
CA LEU A 176 -0.47 7.49 -1.16
C LEU A 176 -0.82 6.28 -0.28
N GLU A 177 -1.84 6.37 0.56
CA GLU A 177 -2.34 5.25 1.37
C GLU A 177 -2.93 4.14 0.49
N GLU A 178 -3.66 4.49 -0.57
CA GLU A 178 -4.17 3.53 -1.55
C GLU A 178 -3.02 2.83 -2.29
N GLN A 179 -2.00 3.59 -2.72
CA GLN A 179 -0.79 3.02 -3.33
C GLN A 179 -0.01 2.14 -2.35
N LYS A 180 0.06 2.51 -1.07
CA LYS A 180 0.69 1.67 -0.04
C LYS A 180 -0.06 0.35 0.11
N LYS A 181 -1.40 0.39 0.17
CA LYS A 181 -2.24 -0.82 0.26
C LYS A 181 -2.06 -1.75 -0.94
N THR A 182 -1.89 -1.22 -2.15
CA THR A 182 -1.64 -2.05 -3.34
C THR A 182 -0.25 -2.70 -3.27
N ILE A 183 0.78 -1.96 -2.87
CA ILE A 183 2.13 -2.52 -2.67
C ILE A 183 2.14 -3.57 -1.56
N ASP A 184 1.47 -3.31 -0.44
CA ASP A 184 1.36 -4.28 0.68
C ASP A 184 0.66 -5.57 0.25
N LYS A 185 -0.32 -5.47 -0.66
CA LYS A 185 -0.98 -6.63 -1.26
C LYS A 185 -0.02 -7.41 -2.17
N GLU A 186 0.71 -6.72 -3.04
CA GLU A 186 1.72 -7.34 -3.93
C GLU A 186 2.80 -8.06 -3.13
N ILE A 187 3.32 -7.44 -2.05
CA ILE A 187 4.29 -8.07 -1.14
C ILE A 187 3.69 -9.33 -0.51
N ARG A 188 2.44 -9.26 -0.03
CA ARG A 188 1.78 -10.40 0.61
C ARG A 188 1.55 -11.55 -0.37
N GLU A 189 1.13 -11.25 -1.60
CA GLU A 189 0.94 -12.24 -2.66
C GLU A 189 2.27 -12.90 -3.05
N ALA A 190 3.34 -12.11 -3.23
CA ALA A 190 4.68 -12.63 -3.51
C ALA A 190 5.21 -13.54 -2.38
N LEU A 191 5.02 -13.15 -1.11
CA LEU A 191 5.38 -13.97 0.04
C LEU A 191 4.59 -15.29 0.08
N TYR A 192 3.29 -15.24 -0.21
CA TYR A 192 2.44 -16.43 -0.23
C TYR A 192 2.83 -17.39 -1.37
N GLU A 193 3.08 -16.88 -2.57
CA GLU A 193 3.54 -17.68 -3.70
C GLU A 193 4.89 -18.35 -3.42
N ARG A 194 5.84 -17.60 -2.84
CA ARG A 194 7.16 -18.10 -2.45
C ARG A 194 7.04 -19.18 -1.37
N GLN A 195 6.20 -18.96 -0.36
CA GLN A 195 5.96 -19.96 0.68
C GLN A 195 5.36 -21.25 0.10
N ARG A 196 4.40 -21.13 -0.81
CA ARG A 196 3.78 -22.28 -1.48
C ARG A 196 4.79 -23.05 -2.34
N GLN A 197 5.63 -22.36 -3.10
CA GLN A 197 6.69 -22.99 -3.89
C GLN A 197 7.68 -23.72 -2.99
N ARG A 198 8.08 -23.09 -1.89
CA ARG A 198 8.96 -23.72 -0.90
C ARG A 198 8.34 -24.99 -0.32
N GLU A 199 7.07 -24.95 0.10
CA GLU A 199 6.36 -26.13 0.62
C GLU A 199 6.33 -27.27 -0.40
N THR A 200 6.15 -26.97 -1.70
CA THR A 200 6.19 -28.02 -2.74
C THR A 200 7.57 -28.64 -2.88
N VAL A 201 8.63 -27.83 -2.89
CA VAL A 201 10.02 -28.33 -2.99
C VAL A 201 10.42 -29.09 -1.73
N GLU A 202 10.00 -28.65 -0.54
CA GLU A 202 10.22 -29.37 0.73
C GLU A 202 9.52 -30.75 0.74
N GLN A 203 8.31 -30.85 0.20
CA GLN A 203 7.61 -32.12 0.05
C GLN A 203 8.34 -33.06 -0.92
N GLU A 204 8.82 -32.54 -2.05
CA GLU A 204 9.61 -33.30 -3.01
C GLU A 204 10.94 -33.77 -2.40
N ALA A 205 11.67 -32.89 -1.71
CA ALA A 205 12.90 -33.23 -1.02
C ALA A 205 12.67 -34.31 0.05
N SER A 206 11.59 -34.20 0.82
CA SER A 206 11.19 -35.20 1.83
C SER A 206 10.80 -36.54 1.21
N PHE A 207 10.24 -36.54 0.00
CA PHE A 207 9.96 -37.76 -0.74
C PHE A 207 11.25 -38.42 -1.24
N VAL A 208 12.14 -37.66 -1.88
CA VAL A 208 13.43 -38.17 -2.37
C VAL A 208 14.28 -38.69 -1.22
N TRP A 209 14.31 -37.99 -0.09
CA TRP A 209 15.04 -38.42 1.11
C TRP A 209 14.56 -39.77 1.65
N ARG A 210 13.24 -40.00 1.69
CA ARG A 210 12.67 -41.30 2.07
C ARG A 210 13.07 -42.41 1.09
N GLU A 211 13.12 -42.10 -0.20
CA GLU A 211 13.54 -43.07 -1.22
C GLU A 211 15.04 -43.41 -1.11
N ILE A 212 15.90 -42.42 -0.81
CA ILE A 212 17.33 -42.65 -0.55
C ILE A 212 17.49 -43.60 0.64
N HIS A 213 16.81 -43.36 1.76
CA HIS A 213 16.89 -44.24 2.92
C HIS A 213 16.38 -45.66 2.64
N ARG A 214 15.32 -45.77 1.82
CA ARG A 214 14.84 -47.09 1.39
C ARG A 214 15.88 -47.83 0.56
N LEU A 215 16.52 -47.14 -0.39
CA LEU A 215 17.58 -47.71 -1.22
C LEU A 215 18.82 -48.08 -0.40
N GLU A 216 19.15 -47.31 0.65
CA GLU A 216 20.20 -47.66 1.62
C GLU A 216 19.89 -48.95 2.36
N GLU A 217 18.66 -49.10 2.87
CA GLU A 217 18.22 -50.34 3.52
C GLU A 217 18.27 -51.54 2.56
N GLU A 218 17.82 -51.36 1.31
CA GLU A 218 17.89 -52.39 0.27
C GLU A 218 19.34 -52.74 -0.09
N GLU A 219 20.22 -51.74 -0.19
CA GLU A 219 21.65 -51.93 -0.42
C GLU A 219 22.28 -52.76 0.70
N GLU A 220 21.99 -52.44 1.96
CA GLU A 220 22.48 -53.20 3.12
C GLU A 220 21.99 -54.64 3.10
N GLN A 221 20.70 -54.86 2.81
CA GLN A 221 20.12 -56.20 2.70
C GLN A 221 20.78 -57.02 1.57
N ILE A 222 21.02 -56.42 0.40
CA ILE A 222 21.70 -57.09 -0.71
C ILE A 222 23.16 -57.40 -0.33
N ARG A 223 23.88 -56.47 0.31
CA ARG A 223 25.25 -56.69 0.81
C ARG A 223 25.32 -57.80 1.86
N GLU A 224 24.32 -57.93 2.71
CA GLU A 224 24.21 -59.04 3.67
C GLU A 224 23.97 -60.37 2.98
N ARG A 225 23.06 -60.42 1.99
CA ARG A 225 22.81 -61.62 1.18
C ARG A 225 24.05 -62.07 0.41
N ILE A 226 24.83 -61.14 -0.15
CA ILE A 226 26.13 -61.43 -0.78
C ILE A 226 27.09 -62.00 0.24
N ARG A 227 27.24 -61.37 1.42
CA ARG A 227 28.10 -61.88 2.51
C ARG A 227 27.70 -63.27 2.97
N GLN A 228 26.41 -63.56 3.08
CA GLN A 228 25.89 -64.89 3.43
C GLN A 228 26.22 -65.91 2.34
N ALA A 229 25.97 -65.60 1.07
CA ALA A 229 26.29 -66.46 -0.06
C ALA A 229 27.81 -66.77 -0.14
N GLU A 230 28.66 -65.77 0.11
CA GLU A 230 30.12 -65.96 0.17
C GLU A 230 30.56 -66.82 1.35
N ARG A 231 29.94 -66.69 2.53
CA ARG A 231 30.22 -67.55 3.70
C ARG A 231 29.85 -68.99 3.41
N THR A 232 28.65 -69.24 2.88
CA THR A 232 28.23 -70.58 2.47
C THR A 232 29.17 -71.18 1.42
N ARG A 233 29.67 -70.37 0.47
CA ARG A 233 30.70 -70.78 -0.50
C ARG A 233 32.01 -71.21 0.17
N ARG A 234 32.48 -70.48 1.19
CA ARG A 234 33.70 -70.82 1.95
C ARG A 234 33.53 -72.11 2.74
N GLU A 235 32.42 -72.25 3.47
CA GLU A 235 32.11 -73.44 4.27
C GLU A 235 31.96 -74.70 3.41
N GLN A 236 31.28 -74.61 2.25
CA GLN A 236 31.18 -75.71 1.29
C GLN A 236 32.52 -76.06 0.64
N GLY A 237 33.36 -75.05 0.35
CA GLY A 237 34.71 -75.25 -0.15
C GLY A 237 35.62 -75.97 0.84
N GLU A 238 35.54 -75.63 2.13
CA GLU A 238 36.24 -76.31 3.21
C GLU A 238 35.70 -77.73 3.45
N HIS A 239 34.37 -77.93 3.41
CA HIS A 239 33.76 -79.26 3.49
C HIS A 239 34.20 -80.17 2.33
N LYS A 240 34.27 -79.67 1.09
CA LYS A 240 34.81 -80.43 -0.05
C LYS A 240 36.28 -80.81 0.15
N ARG A 241 37.12 -79.89 0.63
CA ARG A 241 38.53 -80.16 0.93
C ARG A 241 38.71 -81.23 2.01
N LEU A 242 37.93 -81.17 3.09
CA LEU A 242 37.94 -82.18 4.17
C LEU A 242 37.46 -83.57 3.69
N VAL A 243 36.47 -83.61 2.80
CA VAL A 243 35.96 -84.86 2.22
C VAL A 243 36.98 -85.51 1.27
N ASP A 244 37.75 -84.73 0.52
CA ASP A 244 38.82 -85.25 -0.35
C ASP A 244 40.04 -85.77 0.44
N GLU A 245 40.33 -85.21 1.61
CA GLU A 245 41.42 -85.65 2.50
C GLU A 245 41.17 -87.04 3.12
N ILE A 246 39.90 -87.45 3.29
CA ILE A 246 39.49 -88.70 3.94
C ILE A 246 39.34 -89.87 2.95
N ARG A 247 39.57 -89.68 1.64
CA ARG A 247 39.38 -90.74 0.64
C ARG A 247 40.59 -91.71 0.60
N PRO A 248 40.48 -92.99 1.05
CA PRO A 248 41.62 -93.90 1.02
C PRO A 248 42.00 -94.29 -0.42
N ALA A 249 43.30 -94.33 -0.70
CA ALA A 249 43.86 -94.72 -2.00
C ALA A 249 43.44 -96.16 -2.37
N LYS A 250 42.59 -96.28 -3.40
CA LYS A 250 42.24 -97.59 -4.01
C LYS A 250 43.50 -98.24 -4.60
N TRP A 251 43.89 -99.39 -4.07
CA TRP A 251 45.00 -100.19 -4.61
C TRP A 251 44.66 -100.62 -6.04
N ARG A 252 45.52 -100.29 -7.02
CA ARG A 252 45.29 -100.59 -8.45
C ARG A 252 45.63 -102.03 -8.85
N ILE A 253 46.28 -102.81 -7.98
CA ILE A 253 46.50 -104.26 -8.11
C ILE A 253 46.14 -104.89 -6.76
N HIS A 254 45.14 -105.77 -6.75
CA HIS A 254 44.72 -106.41 -5.52
C HIS A 254 45.76 -107.46 -5.10
N PRO A 255 46.21 -107.52 -3.83
CA PRO A 255 47.21 -108.50 -3.40
C PRO A 255 46.82 -109.96 -3.69
N LEU A 256 45.51 -110.26 -3.78
CA LEU A 256 45.03 -111.57 -4.20
C LEU A 256 45.38 -111.95 -5.66
N GLU A 257 45.48 -111.00 -6.59
CA GLU A 257 45.82 -111.32 -8.00
C GLU A 257 47.27 -111.82 -8.10
N ILE A 258 48.19 -111.27 -7.30
CA ILE A 258 49.59 -111.71 -7.21
C ILE A 258 49.68 -113.12 -6.63
N VAL A 259 48.85 -113.42 -5.63
CA VAL A 259 48.77 -114.75 -5.01
C VAL A 259 48.23 -115.79 -6.00
N ILE A 260 47.22 -115.44 -6.82
CA ILE A 260 46.69 -116.33 -7.87
C ILE A 260 47.76 -116.66 -8.92
N PHE A 261 48.58 -115.68 -9.34
CA PHE A 261 49.67 -115.94 -10.29
C PHE A 261 50.75 -116.87 -9.72
N LEU A 262 51.10 -116.73 -8.43
CA LEU A 262 52.02 -117.64 -7.74
C LEU A 262 51.49 -119.08 -7.69
N ILE A 263 50.20 -119.26 -7.39
CA ILE A 263 49.55 -120.57 -7.37
C ILE A 263 49.57 -121.21 -8.78
N ALA A 264 49.29 -120.43 -9.82
CA ALA A 264 49.30 -120.92 -11.21
C ALA A 264 50.68 -121.44 -11.66
N ILE A 265 51.76 -120.76 -11.23
CA ILE A 265 53.14 -121.19 -11.52
C ILE A 265 53.47 -122.50 -10.80
N VAL A 266 53.08 -122.64 -9.53
CA VAL A 266 53.31 -123.87 -8.74
C VAL A 266 52.50 -125.05 -9.28
N ALA A 267 51.25 -124.82 -9.68
CA ALA A 267 50.39 -125.86 -10.26
C ALA A 267 50.96 -126.42 -11.58
N ALA A 268 51.54 -125.56 -12.43
CA ALA A 268 52.17 -125.97 -13.69
C ALA A 268 53.35 -126.95 -13.47
N ILE A 269 54.07 -126.83 -12.34
CA ILE A 269 55.19 -127.71 -11.98
C ILE A 269 54.71 -129.12 -11.60
N PHE A 270 53.53 -129.28 -11.01
CA PHE A 270 53.04 -130.59 -10.56
C PHE A 270 52.18 -131.31 -11.60
N LEU A 271 51.49 -130.60 -12.49
CA LEU A 271 50.53 -131.19 -13.44
C LEU A 271 51.15 -131.85 -14.68
N PHE A 272 52.40 -131.55 -15.04
CA PHE A 272 53.04 -132.09 -16.27
C PHE A 272 54.33 -132.88 -15.96
N GLN A 273 54.43 -134.12 -16.47
CA GLN A 273 55.63 -134.97 -16.33
C GLN A 273 56.73 -134.63 -17.36
N ARG A 274 57.99 -135.00 -17.06
CA ARG A 274 59.18 -134.59 -17.84
C ARG A 274 59.20 -135.20 -19.26
N PRO A 275 59.70 -134.46 -20.27
CA PRO A 275 60.48 -133.20 -20.20
C PRO A 275 59.70 -131.89 -20.44
N LEU A 276 58.37 -131.93 -20.69
CA LEU A 276 57.61 -130.76 -21.17
C LEU A 276 57.31 -129.68 -20.11
N ASN A 277 57.46 -129.98 -18.83
CA ASN A 277 57.10 -129.10 -17.71
C ASN A 277 57.81 -127.73 -17.73
N TYR A 278 59.12 -127.71 -17.99
CA TYR A 278 59.89 -126.46 -18.00
C TYR A 278 59.42 -125.48 -19.09
N PHE A 279 58.95 -125.99 -20.24
CA PHE A 279 58.45 -125.14 -21.31
C PHE A 279 57.14 -124.45 -20.92
N VAL A 280 56.22 -125.17 -20.26
CA VAL A 280 54.93 -124.64 -19.81
C VAL A 280 55.11 -123.56 -18.73
N VAL A 281 56.02 -123.77 -17.77
CA VAL A 281 56.31 -122.80 -16.70
C VAL A 281 56.84 -121.47 -17.27
N ILE A 282 57.73 -121.52 -18.27
CA ILE A 282 58.30 -120.31 -18.90
C ILE A 282 57.20 -119.50 -19.62
N VAL A 283 56.27 -120.18 -20.32
CA VAL A 283 55.16 -119.52 -21.02
C VAL A 283 54.20 -118.84 -20.03
N VAL A 284 53.85 -119.50 -18.92
CA VAL A 284 52.97 -118.91 -17.88
C VAL A 284 53.65 -117.71 -17.21
N PHE A 285 54.94 -117.80 -16.91
CA PHE A 285 55.70 -116.68 -16.33
C PHE A 285 55.78 -115.47 -17.28
N LEU A 286 56.02 -115.71 -18.57
CA LEU A 286 56.00 -114.65 -19.59
C LEU A 286 54.61 -114.01 -19.74
N ALA A 287 53.52 -114.80 -19.68
CA ALA A 287 52.17 -114.26 -19.72
C ALA A 287 51.84 -113.39 -18.48
N CYS A 288 52.27 -113.80 -17.28
CA CYS A 288 52.06 -113.04 -16.05
C CYS A 288 52.87 -111.73 -16.05
N THR A 289 54.12 -111.76 -16.51
CA THR A 289 54.96 -110.56 -16.61
C THR A 289 54.45 -109.59 -17.66
N VAL A 290 53.95 -110.08 -18.81
CA VAL A 290 53.28 -109.23 -19.82
C VAL A 290 51.98 -108.63 -19.28
N TYR A 291 51.16 -109.37 -18.51
CA TYR A 291 49.93 -108.85 -17.90
C TYR A 291 50.22 -107.69 -16.93
N VAL A 292 51.20 -107.88 -16.03
CA VAL A 292 51.61 -106.84 -15.08
C VAL A 292 52.24 -105.64 -15.81
N TRP A 293 53.06 -105.89 -16.83
CA TRP A 293 53.67 -104.83 -17.65
C TRP A 293 52.63 -104.02 -18.43
N ASN A 294 51.65 -104.68 -19.05
CA ASN A 294 50.62 -103.99 -19.84
C ASN A 294 49.71 -103.13 -18.95
N ARG A 295 49.43 -103.58 -17.72
CA ARG A 295 48.64 -102.79 -16.74
C ARG A 295 49.44 -101.65 -16.11
N MET A 296 50.77 -101.76 -16.01
CA MET A 296 51.65 -100.67 -15.58
C MET A 296 51.90 -99.63 -16.69
N LYS A 297 51.89 -100.03 -17.97
CA LYS A 297 52.29 -99.16 -19.10
C LYS A 297 51.20 -98.18 -19.58
N VAL A 298 49.95 -98.29 -19.12
CA VAL A 298 48.84 -97.37 -19.47
C VAL A 298 48.95 -95.99 -18.77
N GLY A 299 50.05 -95.72 -18.06
CA GLY A 299 50.29 -94.47 -17.34
C GLY A 299 51.41 -93.58 -17.90
N LYS A 300 51.50 -93.42 -19.23
CA LYS A 300 52.37 -92.39 -19.83
C LYS A 300 51.64 -91.64 -20.94
N ASP A 301 50.65 -90.87 -20.54
CA ASP A 301 50.24 -89.63 -21.22
C ASP A 301 49.28 -88.86 -20.30
N LYS A 302 49.83 -87.90 -19.56
CA LYS A 302 49.22 -86.60 -19.24
C LYS A 302 50.15 -85.78 -18.35
N ASN A 303 50.41 -84.58 -18.85
CA ASN A 303 51.14 -83.46 -18.28
C ASN A 303 50.90 -83.24 -16.78
N GLN A 304 51.94 -82.79 -16.08
CA GLN A 304 51.80 -82.03 -14.83
C GLN A 304 51.01 -80.75 -15.15
N VAL A 305 49.72 -80.78 -14.86
CA VAL A 305 48.92 -79.58 -14.59
C VAL A 305 48.56 -79.68 -13.12
N SER A 306 48.87 -78.62 -12.38
CA SER A 306 48.66 -78.48 -10.94
C SER A 306 47.21 -78.81 -10.55
N PRO A 307 46.98 -79.61 -9.49
CA PRO A 307 45.62 -79.94 -9.01
C PRO A 307 44.75 -78.73 -8.63
N GLU A 308 45.34 -77.55 -8.50
CA GLU A 308 44.67 -76.29 -8.13
C GLU A 308 43.78 -75.75 -9.26
N GLU A 309 44.17 -75.88 -10.53
CA GLU A 309 43.42 -75.32 -11.67
C GLU A 309 42.15 -76.14 -12.00
N ILE A 310 42.20 -77.46 -11.87
CA ILE A 310 41.03 -78.34 -12.12
C ILE A 310 40.00 -78.21 -10.98
N MET A 311 40.46 -77.95 -9.75
CA MET A 311 39.56 -77.81 -8.61
C MET A 311 38.85 -76.45 -8.60
N GLU A 312 39.41 -75.45 -9.28
CA GLU A 312 38.77 -74.15 -9.49
C GLU A 312 37.73 -74.18 -10.63
N GLU A 313 37.81 -75.13 -11.57
CA GLU A 313 36.94 -75.18 -12.75
C GLU A 313 35.68 -76.05 -12.59
N ILE A 314 35.60 -76.94 -11.58
CA ILE A 314 34.46 -77.88 -11.37
C ILE A 314 33.62 -77.51 -10.12
N LEU A 315 33.16 -76.26 -10.05
CA LEU A 315 32.07 -75.80 -9.17
C LEU A 315 30.90 -75.34 -10.06
N PRO A 316 29.64 -75.67 -9.74
CA PRO A 316 28.52 -75.55 -10.68
C PRO A 316 28.33 -74.10 -11.13
N GLU A 317 28.30 -73.87 -12.45
CA GLU A 317 28.13 -72.55 -13.08
C GLU A 317 26.88 -71.79 -12.58
N GLU A 318 25.85 -72.50 -12.12
CA GLU A 318 24.59 -71.95 -11.60
C GLU A 318 24.76 -71.10 -10.32
N GLU A 319 25.73 -71.42 -9.46
CA GLU A 319 25.96 -70.70 -8.19
C GLU A 319 26.88 -69.48 -8.35
N ARG A 320 27.79 -69.49 -9.34
CA ARG A 320 28.57 -68.29 -9.73
C ARG A 320 27.66 -67.23 -10.34
N ALA A 321 26.73 -67.67 -11.18
CA ALA A 321 25.74 -66.81 -11.80
C ALA A 321 24.77 -66.17 -10.78
N SER A 322 24.59 -66.72 -9.58
CA SER A 322 23.68 -66.16 -8.56
C SER A 322 24.32 -65.02 -7.75
N VAL A 323 25.60 -65.13 -7.40
CA VAL A 323 26.37 -64.05 -6.73
C VAL A 323 26.64 -62.90 -7.70
N GLU A 324 26.95 -63.19 -8.96
CA GLU A 324 27.10 -62.17 -9.98
C GLU A 324 25.79 -61.40 -10.19
N LYS A 325 24.63 -62.08 -10.25
CA LYS A 325 23.31 -61.41 -10.33
C LYS A 325 23.05 -60.47 -9.15
N LEU A 326 23.37 -60.87 -7.92
CA LEU A 326 23.27 -60.00 -6.74
C LEU A 326 24.24 -58.81 -6.82
N GLY A 327 25.43 -59.01 -7.40
CA GLY A 327 26.38 -57.94 -7.68
C GLY A 327 25.83 -56.91 -8.68
N TRP A 328 25.21 -57.36 -9.77
CA TRP A 328 24.52 -56.48 -10.73
C TRP A 328 23.33 -55.74 -10.11
N GLU A 329 22.57 -56.41 -9.24
CA GLU A 329 21.47 -55.80 -8.49
C GLU A 329 21.99 -54.70 -7.55
N LEU A 330 23.07 -54.98 -6.81
CA LEU A 330 23.76 -54.01 -5.95
C LEU A 330 24.28 -52.81 -6.74
N GLU A 331 24.99 -53.03 -7.85
CA GLU A 331 25.51 -51.93 -8.69
C GLU A 331 24.39 -51.04 -9.23
N ARG A 332 23.25 -51.63 -9.57
CA ARG A 332 22.07 -50.89 -10.02
C ARG A 332 21.48 -50.06 -8.88
N THR A 333 21.25 -50.64 -7.70
CA THR A 333 20.71 -49.95 -6.52
C THR A 333 21.63 -48.80 -6.09
N VAL A 334 22.95 -49.02 -6.06
CA VAL A 334 23.94 -47.98 -5.73
C VAL A 334 23.92 -46.84 -6.76
N ARG A 335 23.76 -47.15 -8.05
CA ARG A 335 23.65 -46.12 -9.09
C ARG A 335 22.37 -45.31 -8.92
N GLU A 336 21.25 -45.97 -8.68
CA GLU A 336 19.96 -45.32 -8.45
C GLU A 336 19.97 -44.45 -7.19
N GLN A 337 20.56 -44.93 -6.08
CA GLN A 337 20.76 -44.14 -4.87
C GLN A 337 21.62 -42.90 -5.14
N LYS A 338 22.71 -43.04 -5.90
CA LYS A 338 23.58 -41.90 -6.27
C LYS A 338 22.82 -40.87 -7.12
N ASP A 339 22.00 -41.31 -8.06
CA ASP A 339 21.17 -40.41 -8.87
C ASP A 339 20.14 -39.67 -7.99
N LYS A 340 19.55 -40.36 -7.01
CA LYS A 340 18.65 -39.75 -6.02
C LYS A 340 19.35 -38.78 -5.08
N GLN A 341 20.58 -39.08 -4.68
CA GLN A 341 21.41 -38.19 -3.86
C GLN A 341 21.67 -36.86 -4.60
N ILE A 342 22.04 -36.93 -5.88
CA ILE A 342 22.22 -35.74 -6.73
C ILE A 342 20.89 -34.97 -6.86
N GLN A 343 19.78 -35.68 -7.02
CA GLN A 343 18.45 -35.05 -7.05
C GLN A 343 18.13 -34.31 -5.75
N TYR A 344 18.46 -34.90 -4.59
CA TYR A 344 18.25 -34.28 -3.29
C TYR A 344 19.15 -33.05 -3.08
N GLU A 345 20.42 -33.12 -3.47
CA GLU A 345 21.35 -31.99 -3.41
C GLU A 345 20.85 -30.80 -4.26
N ASN A 346 20.39 -31.07 -5.49
CA ASN A 346 19.80 -30.03 -6.35
C ASN A 346 18.54 -29.40 -5.71
N LEU A 347 17.68 -30.19 -5.07
CA LEU A 347 16.49 -29.68 -4.37
C LEU A 347 16.88 -28.84 -3.15
N GLN A 348 17.93 -29.21 -2.42
CA GLN A 348 18.45 -28.41 -1.32
C GLN A 348 19.04 -27.08 -1.80
N GLU A 349 19.75 -27.08 -2.93
CA GLU A 349 20.28 -25.87 -3.55
C GLU A 349 19.13 -24.94 -3.97
N GLN A 350 18.07 -25.48 -4.59
CA GLN A 350 16.86 -24.70 -4.91
C GLN A 350 16.19 -24.09 -3.67
N LEU A 351 16.10 -24.83 -2.57
CA LEU A 351 15.57 -24.28 -1.30
C LEU A 351 16.45 -23.14 -0.76
N ALA A 352 17.78 -23.27 -0.86
CA ALA A 352 18.71 -22.23 -0.44
C ALA A 352 18.61 -20.95 -1.31
N GLU A 353 18.44 -21.10 -2.63
CA GLU A 353 18.16 -19.97 -3.53
C GLU A 353 16.84 -19.28 -3.17
N MET A 354 15.82 -20.07 -2.83
CA MET A 354 14.51 -19.60 -2.36
C MET A 354 14.54 -18.95 -0.96
N ASP A 355 15.66 -18.91 -0.25
CA ASP A 355 15.84 -18.15 1.00
C ASP A 355 16.45 -16.75 0.74
N VAL A 356 17.04 -16.51 -0.43
CA VAL A 356 17.60 -15.20 -0.80
C VAL A 356 16.48 -14.24 -1.20
N VAL A 357 16.33 -13.11 -0.50
CA VAL A 357 15.33 -12.09 -0.83
C VAL A 357 15.60 -11.58 -2.25
N GLY A 358 14.63 -11.77 -3.16
CA GLY A 358 14.83 -11.46 -4.56
C GLY A 358 14.95 -9.96 -4.81
N GLU A 359 15.59 -9.56 -5.91
CA GLU A 359 15.68 -8.13 -6.29
C GLU A 359 14.30 -7.47 -6.39
N LYS A 360 13.28 -8.23 -6.83
CA LYS A 360 11.89 -7.78 -6.92
C LYS A 360 11.29 -7.49 -5.54
N ASP A 361 11.50 -8.36 -4.55
CA ASP A 361 11.01 -8.19 -3.18
C ASP A 361 11.66 -6.95 -2.54
N GLN A 362 12.98 -6.78 -2.75
CA GLN A 362 13.70 -5.59 -2.29
C GLN A 362 13.19 -4.32 -2.98
N ALA A 363 12.86 -4.37 -4.27
CA ALA A 363 12.32 -3.23 -4.99
C ALA A 363 10.93 -2.84 -4.48
N LEU A 364 10.05 -3.81 -4.22
CA LEU A 364 8.73 -3.57 -3.62
C LEU A 364 8.84 -2.99 -2.22
N GLU A 365 9.73 -3.52 -1.39
CA GLU A 365 9.97 -3.03 -0.03
C GLU A 365 10.54 -1.59 -0.03
N LYS A 366 11.50 -1.30 -0.93
CA LYS A 366 11.99 0.07 -1.14
C LYS A 366 10.87 1.01 -1.59
N LYS A 367 10.00 0.56 -2.49
CA LYS A 367 8.85 1.35 -2.96
C LYS A 367 7.87 1.62 -1.82
N ARG A 368 7.57 0.62 -0.98
CA ARG A 368 6.73 0.77 0.21
C ARG A 368 7.33 1.80 1.17
N GLN A 369 8.63 1.70 1.44
CA GLN A 369 9.33 2.65 2.31
C GLN A 369 9.30 4.07 1.76
N ALA A 370 9.53 4.25 0.46
CA ALA A 370 9.45 5.55 -0.18
C ALA A 370 8.05 6.18 -0.06
N VAL A 371 6.99 5.39 -0.28
CA VAL A 371 5.60 5.85 -0.10
C VAL A 371 5.32 6.21 1.36
N GLN A 372 5.78 5.38 2.32
CA GLN A 372 5.62 5.66 3.74
C GLN A 372 6.32 6.97 4.14
N MET A 373 7.57 7.17 3.70
CA MET A 373 8.31 8.41 3.94
C MET A 373 7.58 9.64 3.37
N ALA A 374 6.96 9.50 2.20
CA ALA A 374 6.17 10.58 1.62
C ALA A 374 4.93 10.90 2.48
N ILE A 375 4.20 9.88 2.97
CA ILE A 375 3.06 10.08 3.87
C ILE A 375 3.50 10.78 5.16
N ASP A 376 4.56 10.29 5.80
CA ASP A 376 5.06 10.85 7.05
C ASP A 376 5.48 12.31 6.88
N LYS A 377 6.18 12.62 5.77
CA LYS A 377 6.61 13.99 5.49
C LYS A 377 5.44 14.93 5.20
N MET A 378 4.42 14.45 4.48
CA MET A 378 3.20 15.23 4.22
C MET A 378 2.44 15.54 5.51
N ASN A 379 2.32 14.56 6.42
CA ASN A 379 1.68 14.77 7.72
C ASN A 379 2.47 15.78 8.58
N GLU A 380 3.80 15.66 8.63
CA GLU A 380 4.66 16.60 9.36
C GLU A 380 4.49 18.04 8.86
N LEU A 381 4.52 18.24 7.54
CA LEU A 381 4.34 19.56 6.93
C LEU A 381 2.93 20.13 7.16
N SER A 382 1.90 19.28 7.11
CA SER A 382 0.52 19.70 7.39
C SER A 382 0.36 20.18 8.83
N GLU A 383 0.98 19.51 9.80
CA GLU A 383 0.95 19.93 11.21
C GLU A 383 1.74 21.23 11.44
N GLU A 384 2.91 21.38 10.82
CA GLU A 384 3.70 22.61 10.91
C GLU A 384 2.94 23.82 10.35
N LEU A 385 2.28 23.66 9.21
CA LEU A 385 1.47 24.71 8.59
C LEU A 385 0.24 25.06 9.41
N LYS A 386 -0.45 24.07 9.98
CA LYS A 386 -1.57 24.29 10.89
C LYS A 386 -1.14 25.14 12.09
N LEU A 387 -0.03 24.79 12.74
CA LEU A 387 0.51 25.56 13.87
C LEU A 387 0.88 27.00 13.46
N ARG A 388 1.46 27.17 12.28
CA ARG A 388 1.79 28.50 11.74
C ARG A 388 0.53 29.33 11.50
N LEU A 389 -0.51 28.74 10.90
CA LEU A 389 -1.79 29.40 10.64
C LEU A 389 -2.49 29.81 11.94
N GLU A 390 -2.54 28.90 12.92
CA GLU A 390 -3.11 29.19 14.25
C GLU A 390 -2.40 30.35 14.93
N LYS A 391 -1.06 30.40 14.83
CA LYS A 391 -0.27 31.50 15.36
C LYS A 391 -0.60 32.82 14.65
N GLN A 392 -0.63 32.83 13.33
CA GLN A 392 -0.96 34.03 12.55
C GLN A 392 -2.38 34.52 12.86
N LEU A 393 -3.38 33.62 12.88
CA LEU A 393 -4.76 33.96 13.22
C LEU A 393 -4.88 34.57 14.61
N ASN A 394 -4.20 33.98 15.60
CA ASN A 394 -4.19 34.49 16.97
C ASN A 394 -3.54 35.87 17.08
N GLU A 395 -2.42 36.10 16.38
CA GLU A 395 -1.72 37.39 16.36
C GLU A 395 -2.55 38.50 15.69
N GLU A 396 -3.15 38.21 14.54
CA GLU A 396 -4.03 39.12 13.82
C GLU A 396 -5.31 39.44 14.62
N ALA A 397 -5.99 38.41 15.12
CA ALA A 397 -7.19 38.60 15.95
C ALA A 397 -6.88 39.39 17.23
N ALA A 398 -5.73 39.14 17.89
CA ALA A 398 -5.32 39.90 19.06
C ALA A 398 -5.09 41.37 18.75
N ARG A 399 -4.46 41.68 17.60
CA ARG A 399 -4.22 43.06 17.18
C ARG A 399 -5.54 43.80 16.96
N ILE A 400 -6.46 43.19 16.23
CA ILE A 400 -7.77 43.80 15.92
C ILE A 400 -8.58 43.98 17.21
N VAL A 401 -8.68 42.95 18.07
CA VAL A 401 -9.37 43.05 19.37
C VAL A 401 -8.78 44.19 20.21
N CYS A 402 -7.46 44.30 20.28
CA CYS A 402 -6.80 45.35 21.04
C CYS A 402 -7.18 46.76 20.54
N GLN A 403 -7.24 46.95 19.22
CA GLN A 403 -7.62 48.23 18.62
C GLN A 403 -9.11 48.55 18.84
N ILE A 404 -10.02 47.65 18.48
CA ILE A 404 -11.47 47.91 18.55
C ILE A 404 -12.00 47.97 20.00
N THR A 405 -11.27 47.41 20.97
CA THR A 405 -11.66 47.47 22.39
C THR A 405 -10.92 48.56 23.16
N ASN A 406 -10.26 49.51 22.47
CA ASN A 406 -9.48 50.58 23.10
C ASN A 406 -8.48 50.04 24.15
N GLN A 407 -7.77 48.97 23.80
CA GLN A 407 -6.76 48.27 24.61
C GLN A 407 -7.28 47.57 25.87
N ALA A 408 -8.61 47.43 26.04
CA ALA A 408 -9.19 46.72 27.18
C ALA A 408 -8.78 45.24 27.24
N TYR A 409 -8.52 44.64 26.07
CA TYR A 409 -8.05 43.26 25.93
C TYR A 409 -6.86 43.21 24.97
N GLN A 410 -5.70 42.77 25.44
CA GLN A 410 -4.48 42.71 24.61
C GLN A 410 -4.23 41.33 23.99
N ARG A 411 -4.90 40.29 24.49
CA ARG A 411 -4.64 38.91 24.08
C ARG A 411 -5.95 38.14 23.94
N ILE A 412 -6.10 37.50 22.79
CA ILE A 412 -7.08 36.45 22.52
C ILE A 412 -6.33 35.16 22.26
N ARG A 413 -6.91 34.03 22.69
CA ARG A 413 -6.52 32.71 22.22
C ARG A 413 -7.72 32.04 21.59
N VAL A 414 -7.54 31.64 20.35
CA VAL A 414 -8.42 30.79 19.56
C VAL A 414 -7.84 29.38 19.65
N GLU A 415 -8.56 28.50 20.31
CA GLU A 415 -8.28 27.06 20.43
C GLU A 415 -9.08 26.29 19.35
N ASP A 416 -9.01 24.96 19.39
CA ASP A 416 -9.73 24.08 18.47
C ASP A 416 -11.23 24.42 18.41
N ASN A 417 -11.82 24.26 17.21
CA ASN A 417 -13.23 24.54 16.92
C ASN A 417 -13.67 25.97 17.25
N LEU A 418 -12.74 26.94 17.21
CA LEU A 418 -13.00 28.35 17.51
C LEU A 418 -13.47 28.59 18.95
N HIS A 419 -13.05 27.73 19.89
CA HIS A 419 -13.18 28.05 21.31
C HIS A 419 -12.22 29.18 21.66
N MET A 420 -12.78 30.31 22.09
CA MET A 420 -11.99 31.51 22.34
C MET A 420 -11.97 31.88 23.82
N PHE A 421 -10.81 32.38 24.26
CA PHE A 421 -10.66 32.95 25.59
C PHE A 421 -9.87 34.26 25.48
N LEU A 422 -10.31 35.26 26.23
CA LEU A 422 -9.57 36.49 26.41
C LEU A 422 -8.62 36.34 27.60
N VAL A 423 -7.49 37.04 27.54
CA VAL A 423 -6.58 37.16 28.68
C VAL A 423 -6.51 38.61 29.11
N LYS A 424 -6.93 38.87 30.35
CA LYS A 424 -6.83 40.18 31.01
C LYS A 424 -6.14 40.01 32.35
N GLU A 425 -5.04 40.73 32.57
CA GLU A 425 -4.28 40.69 33.84
C GLU A 425 -3.90 39.25 34.29
N GLY A 426 -3.60 38.36 33.34
CA GLY A 426 -3.26 36.96 33.61
C GLY A 426 -4.45 36.03 33.89
N LYS A 427 -5.69 36.54 33.93
CA LYS A 427 -6.90 35.72 34.04
C LYS A 427 -7.46 35.37 32.68
N ARG A 428 -7.88 34.11 32.52
CA ARG A 428 -8.63 33.64 31.35
C ARG A 428 -10.12 33.98 31.54
N ILE A 429 -10.71 34.63 30.55
CA ILE A 429 -12.12 35.00 30.53
C ILE A 429 -12.77 34.29 29.33
N ALA A 430 -13.75 33.44 29.61
CA ALA A 430 -14.50 32.75 28.57
C ALA A 430 -15.49 33.69 27.88
N MET A 431 -15.86 33.37 26.63
CA MET A 431 -16.80 34.18 25.84
C MET A 431 -18.19 34.30 26.50
N GLU A 432 -18.58 33.33 27.31
CA GLU A 432 -19.84 33.32 28.05
C GLU A 432 -19.83 34.29 29.24
N GLN A 433 -18.66 34.78 29.64
CA GLN A 433 -18.48 35.68 30.78
C GLN A 433 -18.39 37.16 30.38
N VAL A 434 -18.29 37.46 29.08
CA VAL A 434 -18.22 38.84 28.59
C VAL A 434 -19.61 39.36 28.18
N SER A 435 -19.76 40.69 28.12
CA SER A 435 -21.01 41.30 27.62
C SER A 435 -21.26 40.92 26.16
N GLN A 436 -22.53 40.86 25.74
CA GLN A 436 -22.89 40.53 24.37
C GLN A 436 -22.18 41.42 23.33
N GLY A 437 -22.14 42.74 23.54
CA GLY A 437 -21.42 43.64 22.64
C GLY A 437 -19.90 43.38 22.59
N THR A 438 -19.28 42.97 23.71
CA THR A 438 -17.85 42.57 23.72
C THR A 438 -17.66 41.28 22.93
N ALA A 439 -18.56 40.31 23.11
CA ALA A 439 -18.51 39.06 22.34
C ALA A 439 -18.62 39.34 20.83
N GLU A 440 -19.53 40.22 20.41
CA GLU A 440 -19.71 40.60 19.01
C GLU A 440 -18.48 41.30 18.42
N GLN A 441 -17.80 42.17 19.17
CA GLN A 441 -16.54 42.78 18.74
C GLN A 441 -15.45 41.73 18.52
N ILE A 442 -15.35 40.74 19.41
CA ILE A 442 -14.37 39.66 19.29
C ILE A 442 -14.68 38.76 18.09
N TRP A 443 -15.96 38.43 17.88
CA TRP A 443 -16.36 37.69 16.68
C TRP A 443 -16.05 38.48 15.41
N PHE A 444 -16.33 39.78 15.39
CA PHE A 444 -15.95 40.66 14.29
C PHE A 444 -14.43 40.64 14.05
N ALA A 445 -13.61 40.76 15.10
CA ALA A 445 -12.16 40.70 14.98
C ALA A 445 -11.66 39.37 14.42
N LEU A 446 -12.21 38.24 14.89
CA LEU A 446 -11.89 36.92 14.36
C LEU A 446 -12.23 36.82 12.88
N ARG A 447 -13.41 37.30 12.47
CA ARG A 447 -13.84 37.30 11.08
C ARG A 447 -12.91 38.12 10.18
N MET A 448 -12.51 39.30 10.65
CA MET A 448 -11.60 40.18 9.91
C MET A 448 -10.19 39.62 9.82
N ALA A 449 -9.70 38.97 10.89
CA ALA A 449 -8.42 38.27 10.89
C ALA A 449 -8.44 37.07 9.93
N ALA A 450 -9.49 36.25 9.99
CA ALA A 450 -9.69 35.14 9.08
C ALA A 450 -9.80 35.62 7.62
N ALA A 451 -10.53 36.71 7.36
CA ALA A 451 -10.63 37.31 6.04
C ALA A 451 -9.25 37.68 5.46
N GLY A 452 -8.39 38.31 6.25
CA GLY A 452 -7.05 38.71 5.81
C GLY A 452 -6.09 37.53 5.56
N ILE A 453 -6.37 36.36 6.14
CA ILE A 453 -5.56 35.15 5.96
C ILE A 453 -6.09 34.32 4.79
N LEU A 454 -7.41 34.13 4.71
CA LEU A 454 -8.05 33.25 3.74
C LEU A 454 -8.11 33.82 2.32
N GLN A 455 -7.87 35.12 2.15
CA GLN A 455 -8.11 35.82 0.88
C GLN A 455 -6.81 36.30 0.26
N GLU A 456 -6.62 35.99 -1.02
CA GLU A 456 -5.54 36.57 -1.83
C GLU A 456 -5.88 38.01 -2.24
N GLU A 457 -7.14 38.26 -2.61
CA GLU A 457 -7.65 39.58 -2.97
C GLU A 457 -8.64 40.09 -1.92
N GLU A 458 -8.40 41.31 -1.41
CA GLU A 458 -9.28 41.91 -0.42
C GLU A 458 -10.68 42.18 -0.98
N MET A 459 -11.69 41.58 -0.35
CA MET A 459 -13.09 41.74 -0.71
C MET A 459 -13.78 42.85 0.11
N PRO A 460 -14.85 43.48 -0.43
CA PRO A 460 -15.57 44.52 0.30
C PRO A 460 -16.33 43.96 1.50
N VAL A 461 -16.14 44.53 2.68
CA VAL A 461 -16.80 44.13 3.94
C VAL A 461 -18.28 44.50 3.90
N ILE A 462 -19.17 43.57 4.29
CA ILE A 462 -20.61 43.83 4.29
C ILE A 462 -21.22 43.54 5.66
N LEU A 463 -21.87 44.54 6.24
CA LEU A 463 -22.40 44.54 7.60
C LEU A 463 -23.89 44.88 7.55
N ASP A 464 -24.76 43.91 7.82
CA ASP A 464 -26.22 44.08 7.85
C ASP A 464 -26.74 44.10 9.30
N ASP A 465 -27.06 45.30 9.79
CA ASP A 465 -27.45 45.57 11.19
C ASP A 465 -26.47 44.96 12.22
N ALA A 466 -25.17 44.93 11.89
CA ALA A 466 -24.15 44.20 12.65
C ALA A 466 -23.81 44.82 14.03
N PHE A 467 -24.16 46.08 14.26
CA PHE A 467 -23.72 46.85 15.44
C PHE A 467 -24.80 46.98 16.53
N GLY A 468 -25.89 46.20 16.47
CA GLY A 468 -27.05 46.37 17.35
C GLY A 468 -26.73 46.46 18.86
N ASN A 469 -25.74 45.70 19.35
CA ASN A 469 -25.35 45.67 20.77
C ASN A 469 -24.13 46.54 21.11
N TYR A 470 -23.72 47.44 20.22
CA TYR A 470 -22.58 48.32 20.41
C TYR A 470 -23.05 49.62 21.06
N ASP A 471 -22.32 50.04 22.09
CA ASP A 471 -22.36 51.42 22.58
C ASP A 471 -21.58 52.36 21.64
N ASP A 472 -21.76 53.67 21.80
CA ASP A 472 -21.19 54.67 20.91
C ASP A 472 -19.65 54.60 20.86
N GLU A 473 -18.99 54.31 21.98
CA GLU A 473 -17.52 54.21 22.05
C GLU A 473 -17.00 52.99 21.29
N ARG A 474 -17.65 51.83 21.44
CA ARG A 474 -17.34 50.61 20.67
C ARG A 474 -17.63 50.78 19.19
N LEU A 475 -18.70 51.50 18.84
CA LEU A 475 -19.04 51.76 17.45
C LEU A 475 -18.01 52.71 16.82
N LYS A 476 -17.62 53.79 17.50
CA LYS A 476 -16.54 54.70 17.04
C LYS A 476 -15.24 53.96 16.79
N SER A 477 -14.77 53.15 17.76
CA SER A 477 -13.51 52.42 17.59
C SER A 477 -13.56 51.42 16.42
N THR A 478 -14.70 50.76 16.22
CA THR A 478 -14.88 49.79 15.13
C THR A 478 -14.98 50.47 13.77
N LEU A 479 -15.70 51.60 13.66
CA LEU A 479 -15.80 52.38 12.43
C LEU A 479 -14.46 52.99 12.02
N GLY A 480 -13.71 53.52 12.99
CA GLY A 480 -12.36 54.03 12.74
C GLY A 480 -11.41 52.93 12.25
N TRP A 481 -11.49 51.75 12.85
CA TRP A 481 -10.71 50.60 12.40
C TRP A 481 -11.05 50.19 10.96
N LEU A 482 -12.35 50.16 10.62
CA LEU A 482 -12.85 49.82 9.28
C LEU A 482 -12.36 50.82 8.22
N ASP A 483 -12.41 52.12 8.50
CA ASP A 483 -11.93 53.16 7.60
C ASP A 483 -10.43 53.03 7.31
N GLU A 484 -9.63 52.77 8.35
CA GLU A 484 -8.17 52.67 8.22
C GLU A 484 -7.71 51.39 7.51
N HIS A 485 -8.42 50.26 7.72
CA HIS A 485 -7.92 48.94 7.30
C HIS A 485 -8.67 48.31 6.12
N LYS A 486 -9.81 48.86 5.70
CA LYS A 486 -10.63 48.25 4.64
C LYS A 486 -10.86 49.18 3.46
N LYS A 487 -10.61 48.68 2.25
CA LYS A 487 -10.79 49.45 1.01
C LYS A 487 -12.22 49.85 0.72
N GLN A 488 -13.17 48.99 1.06
CA GLN A 488 -14.59 49.24 0.83
C GLN A 488 -15.43 48.49 1.87
N VAL A 489 -16.37 49.21 2.48
CA VAL A 489 -17.25 48.70 3.53
C VAL A 489 -18.68 49.10 3.22
N PHE A 490 -19.62 48.16 3.34
CA PHE A 490 -21.05 48.37 3.19
C PHE A 490 -21.72 48.19 4.55
N ILE A 491 -22.35 49.25 5.04
CA ILE A 491 -23.09 49.24 6.31
C ILE A 491 -24.56 49.44 6.01
N PHE A 492 -25.35 48.38 6.16
CA PHE A 492 -26.79 48.47 6.11
C PHE A 492 -27.31 48.74 7.53
N THR A 493 -28.02 49.84 7.71
CA THR A 493 -28.53 50.26 9.03
C THR A 493 -29.89 50.94 8.91
N CYS A 494 -30.75 50.76 9.91
CA CYS A 494 -31.96 51.56 10.10
C CYS A 494 -31.77 52.76 11.03
N GLN A 495 -30.58 52.90 11.64
CA GLN A 495 -30.27 53.93 12.62
C GLN A 495 -29.45 55.05 11.99
N LYS A 496 -29.56 56.25 12.56
CA LYS A 496 -28.75 57.41 12.14
C LYS A 496 -27.47 57.60 12.93
N ARG A 497 -27.23 56.75 13.93
CA ARG A 497 -26.07 56.89 14.83
C ARG A 497 -24.76 56.65 14.09
N GLU A 498 -24.70 55.69 13.15
CA GLU A 498 -23.48 55.39 12.40
C GLU A 498 -23.00 56.62 11.63
N MET A 499 -23.91 57.30 10.92
CA MET A 499 -23.65 58.56 10.22
C MET A 499 -23.15 59.65 11.17
N LYS A 500 -23.88 59.87 12.28
CA LYS A 500 -23.53 60.91 13.26
C LYS A 500 -22.11 60.70 13.82
N LEU A 501 -21.75 59.45 14.13
CA LEU A 501 -20.44 59.14 14.69
C LEU A 501 -19.33 59.28 13.64
N LEU A 502 -19.59 58.93 12.38
CA LEU A 502 -18.65 59.16 11.27
C LEU A 502 -18.40 60.65 11.05
N ASP A 503 -19.45 61.47 11.09
CA ASP A 503 -19.35 62.94 11.03
C ASP A 503 -18.52 63.49 12.20
N GLU A 504 -18.77 63.01 13.43
CA GLU A 504 -18.01 63.40 14.64
C GLU A 504 -16.51 63.04 14.53
N MET A 505 -16.19 61.94 13.84
CA MET A 505 -14.82 61.47 13.64
C MET A 505 -14.14 62.09 12.41
N GLY A 506 -14.89 62.80 11.56
CA GLY A 506 -14.39 63.36 10.30
C GLY A 506 -14.10 62.30 9.23
N ILE A 507 -14.74 61.14 9.31
CA ILE A 507 -14.60 60.04 8.34
C ILE A 507 -15.58 60.25 7.19
N SER A 508 -15.09 60.22 5.95
CA SER A 508 -15.94 60.37 4.76
C SER A 508 -16.71 59.08 4.50
N TYR A 509 -17.98 59.22 4.11
CA TYR A 509 -18.82 58.09 3.72
C TYR A 509 -19.75 58.46 2.57
N HIS A 510 -20.13 57.44 1.78
CA HIS A 510 -21.13 57.57 0.73
C HIS A 510 -22.50 57.09 1.24
N LEU A 511 -23.49 57.98 1.30
CA LEU A 511 -24.85 57.67 1.75
C LEU A 511 -25.74 57.26 0.58
N THR A 512 -26.47 56.16 0.74
CA THR A 512 -27.53 55.73 -0.15
C THR A 512 -28.80 55.44 0.65
N GLU A 513 -29.83 56.25 0.45
CA GLU A 513 -31.14 56.05 1.09
C GLU A 513 -32.03 55.17 0.20
N ILE A 514 -32.74 54.20 0.81
CA ILE A 514 -33.59 53.22 0.11
C ILE A 514 -34.99 53.08 0.71
#